data_AF-A0A8T5M8H3-F1
#
_entry.id   AF-A0A8T5M8H3-F1
#
_cell.length_a   1.000
_cell.length_b   1.000
_cell.length_c   1.000
_cell.angle_alpha   90.00
_cell.angle_beta   90.00
_cell.angle_gamma   90.00
#
_symmetry.space_group_name_H-M   'P 1'
#
loop_
_entity.id
_entity.type
_entity.pdbx_description
1 polymer ?
#
loop_
_entity_poly.entity_id
_entity_poly.type
_entity_poly.pdbx_seq_one_letter_code
_entity_poly.pdbx_strand_id
1 'polypeptide(L)'
;MREIARSSFWQLLVVYAALVVLISLNLFWKYTLHFEIFAVVIAVIGAYALRELDDNGKKDKVKAARWHYLLLVIGIVLIIGLRVVPYLDNSIPLGYDAGIYKYGIESFAEKGFNVDSWVKGAFTPGFLYLMFVLCKVFGSGAILTWLFIGFNLLLGVSVYLVGKEYFNKRVGVIAFLLYAVSVIQFKVFTYMYYKNIIALSFMLFALYFLKRGNKGARPTRDHARNDIGNYSRVVRSPTHNRVQDNIRKSRVEQGLLGLGYNRFWFIFFGILTGIMHRPTFFLFGLAFVCFTVQDYKRLGRNLVSGVVILGLTLLIYAGSWRESIAPLFFPLVESFVDPGTAPGTFVSFFTYQFSTLAYLPFAILGFFYLIWKRKFDMIFFITSIAAIIVYFQFFFFNRFIIHLDIMLILLAGSGFSLLIDNKKKLGLLVLVLMLFSAGFVTMHESVNAKSLISEEGLDLIKKIDTKVERDAFVMVLSSEYSPWVLAYSNRKTIAPGLFEENKWFQEEWERFWRSDSEIEIQEMMSVYDRPIYLFAGNKNFNGPCFSVFMELGENKLYQYGCENG
;
A
#
# COMPACT_ATOMS: atom_id res chain seq x y z
N MET A 1 -20.18 -33.31 -18.55
CA MET A 1 -19.19 -32.75 -17.59
C MET A 1 -19.23 -31.24 -17.48
N ARG A 2 -19.06 -30.46 -18.55
CA ARG A 2 -19.01 -28.98 -18.45
C ARG A 2 -20.31 -28.33 -18.00
N GLU A 3 -21.46 -28.80 -18.49
CA GLU A 3 -22.76 -28.29 -18.04
C GLU A 3 -22.99 -28.56 -16.55
N ILE A 4 -22.56 -29.73 -16.07
CA ILE A 4 -22.57 -30.09 -14.65
C ILE A 4 -21.69 -29.09 -13.87
N ALA A 5 -20.43 -28.91 -14.26
CA ALA A 5 -19.54 -27.95 -13.63
C ALA A 5 -20.09 -26.52 -13.62
N ARG A 6 -20.76 -26.10 -14.71
CA ARG A 6 -21.41 -24.79 -14.81
C ARG A 6 -22.59 -24.68 -13.86
N SER A 7 -23.44 -25.70 -13.76
CA SER A 7 -24.57 -25.72 -12.82
C SER A 7 -24.08 -25.68 -11.37
N SER A 8 -23.15 -26.58 -11.03
CA SER A 8 -22.53 -26.66 -9.71
C SER A 8 -21.85 -25.35 -9.33
N PHE A 9 -21.11 -24.72 -10.25
CA PHE A 9 -20.47 -23.42 -9.99
C PHE A 9 -21.47 -22.37 -9.47
N TRP A 10 -22.63 -22.22 -10.14
CA TRP A 10 -23.62 -21.22 -9.73
C TRP A 10 -24.28 -21.55 -8.40
N GLN A 11 -24.53 -22.83 -8.13
CA GLN A 11 -25.08 -23.28 -6.85
C GLN A 11 -24.09 -23.01 -5.71
N LEU A 12 -22.83 -23.43 -5.87
CA LEU A 12 -21.78 -23.20 -4.88
C LEU A 12 -21.52 -21.70 -4.66
N LEU A 13 -21.60 -20.89 -5.71
CA LEU A 13 -21.44 -19.45 -5.61
C LEU A 13 -22.53 -18.79 -4.76
N VAL A 14 -23.79 -19.23 -4.89
CA VAL A 14 -24.90 -18.72 -4.06
C VAL A 14 -24.70 -19.12 -2.60
N VAL A 15 -24.33 -20.39 -2.35
CA VAL A 15 -24.05 -20.88 -1.00
C VAL A 15 -22.90 -20.10 -0.37
N TYR A 16 -21.81 -19.88 -1.11
CA TYR A 16 -20.68 -19.08 -0.66
C TYR A 16 -21.07 -17.64 -0.33
N ALA A 17 -21.81 -16.99 -1.22
CA ALA A 17 -22.25 -15.61 -1.02
C ALA A 17 -23.11 -15.48 0.25
N ALA A 18 -24.03 -16.42 0.47
CA ALA A 18 -24.84 -16.48 1.69
C ALA A 18 -23.96 -16.67 2.94
N LEU A 19 -23.03 -17.63 2.91
CA LEU A 19 -22.14 -17.89 4.04
C LEU A 19 -21.26 -16.69 4.38
N VAL A 20 -20.68 -16.01 3.40
CA VAL A 20 -19.87 -14.80 3.62
C VAL A 20 -20.70 -13.70 4.28
N VAL A 21 -21.95 -13.50 3.84
CA VAL A 21 -22.87 -12.54 4.48
C VAL A 21 -23.12 -12.94 5.94
N LEU A 22 -23.46 -14.20 6.21
CA LEU A 22 -23.71 -14.70 7.57
C LEU A 22 -22.49 -14.54 8.50
N ILE A 23 -21.28 -14.80 8.00
CA ILE A 23 -20.02 -14.57 8.75
C ILE A 23 -19.83 -13.09 9.04
N SER A 24 -20.02 -12.21 8.04
CA SER A 24 -19.83 -10.77 8.24
C SER A 24 -20.83 -10.17 9.23
N LEU A 25 -22.01 -10.78 9.38
CA LEU A 25 -22.99 -10.44 10.41
C LEU A 25 -22.70 -11.09 11.77
N ASN A 26 -21.54 -11.75 11.94
CA ASN A 26 -21.15 -12.49 13.13
C ASN A 26 -22.14 -13.59 13.56
N LEU A 27 -22.93 -14.14 12.63
CA LEU A 27 -23.88 -15.23 12.91
C LEU A 27 -23.19 -16.60 13.00
N PHE A 28 -21.99 -16.72 12.46
CA PHE A 28 -21.13 -17.89 12.56
C PHE A 28 -19.74 -17.48 13.01
N TRP A 29 -19.07 -18.34 13.76
CA TRP A 29 -17.69 -18.12 14.12
C TRP A 29 -16.81 -18.20 12.87
N LYS A 30 -15.97 -17.18 12.64
CA LYS A 30 -15.15 -17.09 11.43
C LYS A 30 -14.19 -18.27 11.24
N TYR A 31 -13.84 -18.98 12.32
CA TYR A 31 -12.89 -20.10 12.32
C TYR A 31 -13.55 -21.48 12.17
N THR A 32 -14.89 -21.56 12.14
CA THR A 32 -15.56 -22.87 12.16
C THR A 32 -15.40 -23.66 10.85
N LEU A 33 -15.06 -22.99 9.74
CA LEU A 33 -14.98 -23.61 8.41
C LEU A 33 -13.78 -23.05 7.65
N HIS A 34 -13.07 -23.92 6.93
CA HIS A 34 -11.98 -23.58 6.01
C HIS A 34 -12.51 -22.89 4.74
N PHE A 35 -13.08 -21.69 4.89
CA PHE A 35 -13.70 -20.91 3.82
C PHE A 35 -12.73 -20.55 2.69
N GLU A 36 -11.43 -20.47 3.00
CA GLU A 36 -10.35 -20.29 2.03
C GLU A 36 -10.30 -21.44 1.02
N ILE A 37 -10.45 -22.68 1.48
CA ILE A 37 -10.49 -23.86 0.61
C ILE A 37 -11.74 -23.78 -0.28
N PHE A 38 -12.87 -23.39 0.30
CA PHE A 38 -14.11 -23.26 -0.45
C PHE A 38 -14.02 -22.18 -1.53
N ALA A 39 -13.36 -21.05 -1.25
CA ALA A 39 -13.09 -20.00 -2.22
C ALA A 39 -12.22 -20.50 -3.38
N VAL A 40 -11.16 -21.28 -3.09
CA VAL A 40 -10.30 -21.89 -4.12
C VAL A 40 -11.10 -22.85 -4.99
N VAL A 41 -11.91 -23.73 -4.40
CA VAL A 41 -12.76 -24.68 -5.13
C VAL A 41 -13.71 -23.95 -6.09
N ILE A 42 -14.39 -22.91 -5.61
CA ILE A 42 -15.29 -22.09 -6.45
C ILE A 42 -14.52 -21.44 -7.59
N ALA A 43 -13.34 -20.90 -7.32
CA ALA A 43 -12.53 -20.26 -8.33
C ALA A 43 -12.09 -21.25 -9.42
N VAL A 44 -11.66 -22.47 -9.06
CA VAL A 44 -11.23 -23.52 -9.99
C VAL A 44 -12.39 -24.08 -10.83
N ILE A 45 -13.56 -24.31 -10.21
CA ILE A 45 -14.75 -24.77 -10.95
C ILE A 45 -15.28 -23.64 -11.86
N GLY A 46 -15.34 -22.41 -11.36
CA GLY A 46 -15.75 -21.24 -12.14
C GLY A 46 -14.82 -20.99 -13.32
N ALA A 47 -13.55 -21.24 -13.11
CA ALA A 47 -12.51 -21.17 -14.10
C ALA A 47 -12.76 -22.08 -15.31
N TYR A 48 -13.05 -23.35 -15.03
CA TYR A 48 -13.43 -24.33 -16.03
C TYR A 48 -14.78 -24.00 -16.69
N ALA A 49 -15.76 -23.56 -15.90
CA ALA A 49 -17.12 -23.28 -16.37
C ALA A 49 -17.21 -22.08 -17.35
N LEU A 50 -16.40 -21.04 -17.14
CA LEU A 50 -16.54 -19.75 -17.84
C LEU A 50 -15.58 -19.54 -19.03
N ARG A 51 -14.71 -20.52 -19.35
CA ARG A 51 -13.58 -20.36 -20.28
C ARG A 51 -13.92 -19.89 -21.72
N GLU A 52 -15.01 -20.34 -22.35
CA GLU A 52 -15.28 -20.06 -23.79
C GLU A 52 -16.30 -18.94 -24.05
N LEU A 53 -16.87 -18.32 -23.02
CA LEU A 53 -18.02 -17.41 -23.22
C LEU A 53 -17.59 -15.98 -23.63
N ASP A 54 -16.30 -15.73 -23.78
CA ASP A 54 -15.71 -14.39 -24.00
C ASP A 54 -15.61 -13.98 -25.47
N ASP A 55 -15.78 -14.89 -26.44
CA ASP A 55 -15.61 -14.54 -27.87
C ASP A 55 -16.82 -13.80 -28.48
N ASN A 56 -17.99 -13.87 -27.84
CA ASN A 56 -19.21 -13.24 -28.33
C ASN A 56 -19.44 -11.83 -27.77
N GLY A 57 -18.37 -11.11 -27.43
CA GLY A 57 -18.39 -9.79 -26.78
C GLY A 57 -19.25 -8.74 -27.51
N LYS A 58 -20.57 -8.80 -27.32
CA LYS A 58 -21.50 -7.73 -27.63
C LYS A 58 -21.07 -6.57 -26.76
N LYS A 59 -20.43 -5.58 -27.39
CA LYS A 59 -20.17 -4.28 -26.78
C LYS A 59 -21.53 -3.69 -26.41
N ASP A 60 -21.96 -3.85 -25.17
CA ASP A 60 -23.12 -3.16 -24.62
C ASP A 60 -22.91 -1.66 -24.86
N LYS A 61 -23.55 -1.13 -25.91
CA LYS A 61 -23.50 0.29 -26.29
C LYS A 61 -24.39 1.07 -25.31
N VAL A 62 -23.80 1.35 -24.15
CA VAL A 62 -23.95 2.55 -23.32
C VAL A 62 -25.30 3.30 -23.41
N LYS A 63 -26.30 2.79 -22.70
CA LYS A 63 -27.17 3.61 -21.81
C LYS A 63 -26.57 3.75 -20.40
N ALA A 64 -25.32 3.29 -20.21
CA ALA A 64 -24.68 3.06 -18.91
C ALA A 64 -23.75 4.19 -18.41
N ALA A 65 -23.60 5.29 -19.16
CA ALA A 65 -22.67 6.35 -18.77
C ALA A 65 -23.08 7.02 -17.43
N ARG A 66 -24.37 7.29 -17.23
CA ARG A 66 -24.88 7.90 -15.99
C ARG A 66 -24.61 7.02 -14.77
N TRP A 67 -24.89 5.71 -14.87
CA TRP A 67 -24.64 4.75 -13.79
C TRP A 67 -23.15 4.61 -13.47
N HIS A 68 -22.29 4.67 -14.49
CA HIS A 68 -20.84 4.64 -14.30
C HIS A 68 -20.37 5.78 -13.39
N TYR A 69 -20.79 7.03 -13.67
CA TYR A 69 -20.41 8.17 -12.83
C TYR A 69 -21.03 8.11 -11.45
N LEU A 70 -22.30 7.70 -11.34
CA LEU A 70 -22.96 7.54 -10.04
C LEU A 70 -22.22 6.56 -9.13
N LEU A 71 -21.80 5.39 -9.66
CA LEU A 71 -21.05 4.40 -8.90
C LEU A 71 -19.66 4.90 -8.49
N LEU A 72 -19.01 5.74 -9.32
CA LEU A 72 -17.78 6.41 -8.91
C LEU A 72 -18.02 7.40 -7.78
N VAL A 73 -19.09 8.21 -7.85
CA VAL A 73 -19.42 9.13 -6.74
C VAL A 73 -19.70 8.35 -5.45
N ILE A 74 -20.44 7.24 -5.53
CA ILE A 74 -20.68 6.35 -4.37
C ILE A 74 -19.35 5.85 -3.80
N GLY A 75 -18.43 5.36 -4.64
CA GLY A 75 -17.12 4.90 -4.16
C GLY A 75 -16.28 6.00 -3.50
N ILE A 76 -16.33 7.24 -4.02
CA ILE A 76 -15.66 8.40 -3.41
C ILE A 76 -16.26 8.68 -2.02
N VAL A 77 -17.59 8.74 -1.93
CA VAL A 77 -18.30 8.98 -0.66
C VAL A 77 -17.99 7.87 0.34
N LEU A 78 -17.94 6.61 -0.08
CA LEU A 78 -17.58 5.49 0.80
C LEU A 78 -16.13 5.56 1.29
N ILE A 79 -15.16 5.86 0.41
CA ILE A 79 -13.75 6.04 0.83
C ILE A 79 -13.66 7.15 1.87
N ILE A 80 -14.20 8.34 1.56
CA ILE A 80 -14.11 9.48 2.48
C ILE A 80 -14.86 9.16 3.77
N GLY A 81 -16.14 8.78 3.69
CA GLY A 81 -16.98 8.52 4.85
C GLY A 81 -16.38 7.50 5.81
N LEU A 82 -15.96 6.33 5.31
CA LEU A 82 -15.36 5.29 6.15
C LEU A 82 -14.04 5.71 6.81
N ARG A 83 -13.31 6.70 6.26
CA ARG A 83 -12.06 7.19 6.88
C ARG A 83 -12.24 8.46 7.72
N VAL A 84 -13.36 9.16 7.56
CA VAL A 84 -13.72 10.33 8.39
C VAL A 84 -14.37 9.89 9.70
N VAL A 85 -15.17 8.81 9.69
CA VAL A 85 -15.87 8.30 10.89
C VAL A 85 -14.97 8.17 12.14
N PRO A 86 -13.75 7.61 12.08
CA PRO A 86 -12.87 7.51 13.25
C PRO A 86 -12.42 8.85 13.84
N TYR A 87 -12.64 9.97 13.12
CA TYR A 87 -12.23 11.31 13.51
C TYR A 87 -13.41 12.23 13.87
N LEU A 88 -14.65 11.70 13.92
CA LEU A 88 -15.81 12.49 14.33
C LEU A 88 -15.70 12.92 15.81
N ASP A 89 -15.22 12.01 16.66
CA ASP A 89 -15.06 12.22 18.10
C ASP A 89 -13.59 12.08 18.55
N ASN A 90 -12.63 12.18 17.62
CA ASN A 90 -11.22 12.03 17.92
C ASN A 90 -10.38 12.92 17.00
N SER A 91 -9.55 13.78 17.60
CA SER A 91 -8.64 14.67 16.86
C SER A 91 -7.24 14.07 16.66
N ILE A 92 -6.94 12.96 17.34
CA ILE A 92 -5.64 12.32 17.35
C ILE A 92 -5.54 11.33 16.18
N PRO A 93 -4.47 11.38 15.37
CA PRO A 93 -4.21 10.35 14.36
C PRO A 93 -4.24 8.93 14.95
N LEU A 94 -4.75 7.95 14.18
CA LEU A 94 -5.04 6.62 14.72
C LEU A 94 -3.79 5.76 14.95
N GLY A 95 -2.82 5.82 14.04
CA GLY A 95 -1.75 4.83 13.95
C GLY A 95 -0.50 5.15 14.77
N TYR A 96 0.21 4.09 15.17
CA TYR A 96 1.51 4.14 15.86
C TYR A 96 2.54 5.03 15.16
N ASP A 97 2.63 4.90 13.83
CA ASP A 97 3.60 5.66 13.03
C ASP A 97 3.29 7.17 12.99
N ALA A 98 2.12 7.63 13.45
CA ALA A 98 1.75 9.05 13.37
C ALA A 98 2.75 9.96 14.09
N GLY A 99 3.26 9.55 15.26
CA GLY A 99 4.31 10.27 15.96
C GLY A 99 5.62 10.32 15.15
N ILE A 100 6.05 9.17 14.61
CA ILE A 100 7.24 9.08 13.75
C ILE A 100 7.09 10.00 12.53
N TYR A 101 5.95 9.97 11.84
CA TYR A 101 5.67 10.85 10.70
C TYR A 101 5.66 12.32 11.12
N LYS A 102 4.99 12.70 12.22
CA LYS A 102 4.99 14.08 12.70
C LYS A 102 6.41 14.58 12.92
N TYR A 103 7.20 13.84 13.71
CA TYR A 103 8.58 14.20 14.01
C TYR A 103 9.42 14.31 12.74
N GLY A 104 9.39 13.30 11.87
CA GLY A 104 10.17 13.29 10.64
C GLY A 104 9.81 14.43 9.69
N ILE A 105 8.53 14.79 9.62
CA ILE A 105 8.03 15.89 8.78
C ILE A 105 8.47 17.24 9.34
N GLU A 106 8.26 17.48 10.63
CA GLU A 106 8.57 18.76 11.27
C GLU A 106 10.08 18.98 11.39
N SER A 107 10.83 17.97 11.83
CA SER A 107 12.29 18.05 11.92
C SER A 107 12.93 18.28 10.56
N PHE A 108 12.42 17.66 9.48
CA PHE A 108 12.92 17.92 8.13
C PHE A 108 12.53 19.31 7.63
N ALA A 109 11.35 19.81 7.99
CA ALA A 109 10.96 21.17 7.64
C ALA A 109 11.84 22.23 8.32
N GLU A 110 12.30 21.97 9.54
CA GLU A 110 13.18 22.86 10.30
C GLU A 110 14.65 22.72 9.89
N LYS A 111 15.18 21.48 9.88
CA LYS A 111 16.62 21.19 9.75
C LYS A 111 17.05 20.82 8.33
N GLY A 112 16.11 20.55 7.43
CA GLY A 112 16.40 20.04 6.08
C GLY A 112 17.23 18.74 6.14
N PHE A 113 18.35 18.70 5.42
CA PHE A 113 19.24 17.53 5.42
C PHE A 113 20.07 17.35 6.70
N ASN A 114 19.99 18.28 7.65
CA ASN A 114 20.64 18.15 8.95
C ASN A 114 19.74 17.47 10.00
N VAL A 115 18.65 16.82 9.57
CA VAL A 115 17.89 15.90 10.43
C VAL A 115 18.74 14.74 10.92
N ASP A 116 18.31 14.17 12.03
CA ASP A 116 18.87 13.00 12.66
C ASP A 116 19.05 11.85 11.64
N SER A 117 20.13 11.09 11.81
CA SER A 117 20.50 9.99 10.91
C SER A 117 19.42 8.91 10.82
N TRP A 118 18.73 8.63 11.92
CA TRP A 118 17.63 7.64 11.93
C TRP A 118 16.43 8.11 11.09
N VAL A 119 16.16 9.42 11.01
CA VAL A 119 15.11 9.99 10.15
C VAL A 119 15.46 9.73 8.68
N LYS A 120 16.73 9.93 8.29
CA LYS A 120 17.21 9.62 6.93
C LYS A 120 17.07 8.12 6.60
N GLY A 121 17.29 7.24 7.57
CA GLY A 121 17.11 5.80 7.39
C GLY A 121 15.63 5.37 7.35
N ALA A 122 14.76 6.01 8.13
CA ALA A 122 13.35 5.68 8.24
C ALA A 122 12.53 6.22 7.06
N PHE A 123 12.84 7.42 6.57
CA PHE A 123 12.11 8.11 5.52
C PHE A 123 12.86 8.12 4.20
N THR A 124 12.11 8.02 3.11
CA THR A 124 12.67 8.17 1.77
C THR A 124 12.77 9.68 1.45
N PRO A 125 13.81 10.12 0.72
CA PRO A 125 13.99 11.55 0.42
C PRO A 125 12.79 12.14 -0.31
N GLY A 126 12.22 11.43 -1.28
CA GLY A 126 11.04 11.90 -2.02
C GLY A 126 9.82 12.11 -1.14
N PHE A 127 9.62 11.29 -0.12
CA PHE A 127 8.57 11.49 0.87
C PHE A 127 8.80 12.77 1.68
N LEU A 128 10.01 12.96 2.21
CA LEU A 128 10.37 14.16 2.99
C LEU A 128 10.21 15.44 2.19
N TYR A 129 10.66 15.45 0.93
CA TYR A 129 10.49 16.60 0.03
C TYR A 129 9.02 16.94 -0.24
N LEU A 130 8.19 15.92 -0.48
CA LEU A 130 6.77 16.13 -0.69
C LEU A 130 6.12 16.70 0.57
N MET A 131 6.42 16.13 1.74
CA MET A 131 5.86 16.60 3.01
C MET A 131 6.33 18.01 3.35
N PHE A 132 7.59 18.36 3.07
CA PHE A 132 8.11 19.72 3.25
C PHE A 132 7.29 20.76 2.47
N VAL A 133 6.97 20.48 1.21
CA VAL A 133 6.15 21.37 0.38
C VAL A 133 4.73 21.50 0.96
N LEU A 134 4.15 20.39 1.40
CA LEU A 134 2.81 20.37 1.98
C LEU A 134 2.75 21.10 3.33
N CYS A 135 3.79 21.01 4.15
CA CYS A 135 3.90 21.70 5.43
C CYS A 135 3.87 23.22 5.33
N LYS A 136 4.23 23.78 4.16
CA LYS A 136 4.11 25.23 3.92
C LYS A 136 2.66 25.69 3.78
N VAL A 137 1.75 24.78 3.50
CA VAL A 137 0.32 25.07 3.27
C VAL A 137 -0.55 24.51 4.38
N PHE A 138 -0.20 23.35 4.93
CA PHE A 138 -0.97 22.62 5.92
C PHE A 138 -0.14 22.32 7.17
N GLY A 139 -0.74 22.42 8.35
CA GLY A 139 -0.09 21.93 9.59
C GLY A 139 0.09 20.41 9.57
N SER A 140 1.07 19.90 10.32
CA SER A 140 1.37 18.47 10.43
C SER A 140 0.15 17.64 10.84
N GLY A 141 -0.67 18.13 11.77
CA GLY A 141 -1.92 17.48 12.17
C GLY A 141 -2.90 17.29 11.00
N ALA A 142 -3.07 18.30 10.14
CA ALA A 142 -3.93 18.21 8.96
C ALA A 142 -3.35 17.29 7.87
N ILE A 143 -2.01 17.23 7.75
CA ILE A 143 -1.32 16.31 6.85
C ILE A 143 -1.56 14.86 7.26
N LEU A 144 -1.45 14.57 8.57
CA LEU A 144 -1.59 13.22 9.12
C LEU A 144 -3.03 12.71 9.14
N THR A 145 -4.02 13.61 9.12
CA THR A 145 -5.45 13.26 9.14
C THR A 145 -6.07 13.46 7.75
N TRP A 146 -6.44 14.69 7.42
CA TRP A 146 -7.25 15.04 6.24
C TRP A 146 -6.54 14.78 4.92
N LEU A 147 -5.26 15.18 4.80
CA LEU A 147 -4.52 14.95 3.56
C LEU A 147 -4.25 13.45 3.33
N PHE A 148 -4.08 12.69 4.41
CA PHE A 148 -3.92 11.25 4.32
C PHE A 148 -5.20 10.55 3.79
N ILE A 149 -6.39 11.02 4.18
CA ILE A 149 -7.66 10.61 3.56
C ILE A 149 -7.65 10.93 2.06
N GLY A 150 -7.17 12.11 1.68
CA GLY A 150 -6.99 12.51 0.28
C GLY A 150 -6.07 11.55 -0.50
N PHE A 151 -4.97 11.09 0.09
CA PHE A 151 -4.09 10.11 -0.54
C PHE A 151 -4.71 8.71 -0.65
N ASN A 152 -5.58 8.30 0.28
CA ASN A 152 -6.37 7.08 0.13
C ASN A 152 -7.35 7.20 -1.06
N LEU A 153 -7.98 8.36 -1.22
CA LEU A 153 -8.80 8.61 -2.40
C LEU A 153 -7.98 8.57 -3.70
N LEU A 154 -6.77 9.15 -3.71
CA LEU A 154 -5.85 9.07 -4.85
C LEU A 154 -5.51 7.61 -5.21
N LEU A 155 -5.25 6.77 -4.21
CA LEU A 155 -5.02 5.34 -4.39
C LEU A 155 -6.24 4.67 -5.03
N GLY A 156 -7.44 4.91 -4.51
CA GLY A 156 -8.68 4.41 -5.13
C GLY A 156 -8.83 4.84 -6.59
N VAL A 157 -8.60 6.12 -6.91
CA VAL A 157 -8.66 6.62 -8.30
C VAL A 157 -7.63 5.91 -9.19
N SER A 158 -6.41 5.67 -8.69
CA SER A 158 -5.39 4.93 -9.44
C SER A 158 -5.80 3.47 -9.70
N VAL A 159 -6.45 2.79 -8.73
CA VAL A 159 -7.04 1.45 -8.89
C VAL A 159 -8.08 1.46 -10.01
N TYR A 160 -9.00 2.44 -10.01
CA TYR A 160 -9.99 2.61 -11.08
C TYR A 160 -9.33 2.73 -12.47
N LEU A 161 -8.33 3.60 -12.60
CA LEU A 161 -7.66 3.87 -13.88
C LEU A 161 -6.93 2.63 -14.41
N VAL A 162 -6.21 1.91 -13.56
CA VAL A 162 -5.51 0.67 -13.94
C VAL A 162 -6.51 -0.41 -14.33
N GLY A 163 -7.54 -0.66 -13.52
CA GLY A 163 -8.59 -1.64 -13.83
C GLY A 163 -9.29 -1.35 -15.16
N LYS A 164 -9.58 -0.07 -15.42
CA LYS A 164 -10.13 0.39 -16.70
C LYS A 164 -9.23 0.12 -17.89
N GLU A 165 -7.95 0.40 -17.77
CA GLU A 165 -7.00 0.39 -18.88
C GLU A 165 -6.52 -1.01 -19.25
N TYR A 166 -6.31 -1.86 -18.23
CA TYR A 166 -5.87 -3.26 -18.40
C TYR A 166 -7.01 -4.18 -18.81
N PHE A 167 -8.21 -3.95 -18.28
CA PHE A 167 -9.39 -4.75 -18.55
C PHE A 167 -10.43 -3.90 -19.31
N ASN A 168 -11.36 -3.27 -18.59
CA ASN A 168 -12.42 -2.43 -19.15
C ASN A 168 -13.02 -1.51 -18.08
N LYS A 169 -13.88 -0.56 -18.49
CA LYS A 169 -14.51 0.41 -17.58
C LYS A 169 -15.28 -0.24 -16.41
N ARG A 170 -15.95 -1.38 -16.65
CA ARG A 170 -16.72 -2.09 -15.62
C ARG A 170 -15.81 -2.64 -14.53
N VAL A 171 -14.71 -3.28 -14.94
CA VAL A 171 -13.68 -3.79 -14.00
C VAL A 171 -13.11 -2.65 -13.16
N GLY A 172 -12.80 -1.50 -13.77
CA GLY A 172 -12.34 -0.32 -13.03
C GLY A 172 -13.32 0.14 -11.95
N VAL A 173 -14.63 0.23 -12.26
CA VAL A 173 -15.65 0.64 -11.28
C VAL A 173 -15.79 -0.39 -10.15
N ILE A 174 -15.84 -1.68 -10.49
CA ILE A 174 -15.96 -2.74 -9.49
C ILE A 174 -14.75 -2.74 -8.55
N ALA A 175 -13.53 -2.67 -9.10
CA ALA A 175 -12.31 -2.60 -8.30
C ALA A 175 -12.27 -1.36 -7.39
N PHE A 176 -12.76 -0.21 -7.87
CA PHE A 176 -12.87 1.01 -7.06
C PHE A 176 -13.84 0.86 -5.89
N LEU A 177 -15.01 0.25 -6.12
CA LEU A 177 -15.98 -0.01 -5.06
C LEU A 177 -15.46 -1.02 -4.05
N LEU A 178 -14.82 -2.11 -4.51
CA LEU A 178 -14.19 -3.10 -3.63
C LEU A 178 -13.06 -2.48 -2.79
N TYR A 179 -12.25 -1.59 -3.37
CA TYR A 179 -11.25 -0.82 -2.61
C TYR A 179 -11.90 0.05 -1.52
N ALA A 180 -13.00 0.75 -1.85
CA ALA A 180 -13.70 1.61 -0.90
C ALA A 180 -14.13 0.87 0.37
N VAL A 181 -14.60 -0.37 0.21
CA VAL A 181 -15.09 -1.23 1.30
C VAL A 181 -14.10 -2.32 1.71
N SER A 182 -12.82 -2.24 1.34
CA SER A 182 -11.83 -3.22 1.76
C SER A 182 -11.41 -2.97 3.21
N VAL A 183 -11.64 -3.98 4.06
CA VAL A 183 -11.20 -4.00 5.46
C VAL A 183 -9.69 -3.88 5.55
N ILE A 184 -8.95 -4.55 4.66
CA ILE A 184 -7.49 -4.50 4.65
C ILE A 184 -6.99 -3.11 4.32
N GLN A 185 -7.55 -2.46 3.30
CA GLN A 185 -7.18 -1.08 2.96
C GLN A 185 -7.62 -0.08 4.04
N PHE A 186 -8.68 -0.38 4.79
CA PHE A 186 -9.03 0.40 5.97
C PHE A 186 -7.97 0.23 7.08
N LYS A 187 -7.48 -1.00 7.32
CA LYS A 187 -6.38 -1.24 8.27
C LYS A 187 -5.07 -0.57 7.84
N VAL A 188 -4.76 -0.52 6.55
CA VAL A 188 -3.60 0.27 6.05
C VAL A 188 -3.73 1.74 6.45
N PHE A 189 -4.94 2.28 6.39
CA PHE A 189 -5.24 3.64 6.84
C PHE A 189 -5.14 3.78 8.38
N THR A 190 -5.73 2.88 9.17
CA THR A 190 -5.67 3.01 10.64
C THR A 190 -4.25 2.86 11.18
N TYR A 191 -3.42 2.02 10.56
CA TYR A 191 -1.99 1.87 10.89
C TYR A 191 -1.10 2.99 10.30
N MET A 192 -1.67 3.99 9.62
CA MET A 192 -0.93 5.12 9.07
C MET A 192 0.18 4.73 8.08
N TYR A 193 -0.07 3.79 7.17
CA TYR A 193 0.88 3.37 6.12
C TYR A 193 1.06 4.42 4.99
N TYR A 194 1.43 5.64 5.37
CA TYR A 194 1.44 6.85 4.53
C TYR A 194 2.31 6.71 3.29
N LYS A 195 3.59 6.37 3.47
CA LYS A 195 4.55 6.15 2.37
C LYS A 195 4.04 5.11 1.37
N ASN A 196 3.43 4.04 1.89
CA ASN A 196 2.98 2.92 1.07
C ASN A 196 1.81 3.33 0.17
N ILE A 197 0.82 4.04 0.70
CA ILE A 197 -0.35 4.51 -0.07
C ILE A 197 0.05 5.45 -1.22
N ILE A 198 0.94 6.41 -0.96
CA ILE A 198 1.45 7.32 -2.00
C ILE A 198 2.20 6.53 -3.07
N ALA A 199 3.16 5.69 -2.65
CA ALA A 199 3.98 4.93 -3.59
C ALA A 199 3.16 3.94 -4.43
N LEU A 200 2.16 3.28 -3.83
CA LEU A 200 1.23 2.40 -4.56
C LEU A 200 0.42 3.17 -5.60
N SER A 201 -0.02 4.38 -5.27
CA SER A 201 -0.72 5.26 -6.23
C SER A 201 0.17 5.56 -7.44
N PHE A 202 1.42 5.93 -7.20
CA PHE A 202 2.40 6.19 -8.26
C PHE A 202 2.75 4.93 -9.06
N MET A 203 2.91 3.78 -8.40
CA MET A 203 3.13 2.51 -9.09
C MET A 203 1.96 2.20 -10.04
N LEU A 204 0.71 2.39 -9.60
CA LEU A 204 -0.47 2.18 -10.42
C LEU A 204 -0.56 3.18 -11.58
N PHE A 205 -0.20 4.46 -11.37
CA PHE A 205 -0.09 5.40 -12.49
C PHE A 205 0.99 4.97 -13.50
N ALA A 206 2.15 4.49 -13.04
CA ALA A 206 3.18 3.96 -13.92
C ALA A 206 2.62 2.81 -14.79
N LEU A 207 1.93 1.85 -14.17
CA LEU A 207 1.26 0.75 -14.87
C LEU A 207 0.26 1.26 -15.92
N TYR A 208 -0.59 2.23 -15.56
CA TYR A 208 -1.56 2.84 -16.45
C TYR A 208 -0.90 3.44 -17.70
N PHE A 209 0.16 4.23 -17.53
CA PHE A 209 0.89 4.84 -18.64
C PHE A 209 1.68 3.83 -19.48
N LEU A 210 2.27 2.81 -18.85
CA LEU A 210 2.92 1.70 -19.57
C LEU A 210 1.94 0.99 -20.51
N LYS A 211 0.74 0.64 -20.01
CA LYS A 211 -0.28 -0.05 -20.81
C LYS A 211 -0.75 0.82 -21.98
N ARG A 212 -0.97 2.12 -21.76
CA ARG A 212 -1.34 3.07 -22.83
C ARG A 212 -0.27 3.21 -23.89
N GLY A 213 1.00 3.35 -23.48
CA GLY A 213 2.14 3.41 -24.39
C GLY A 213 2.25 2.16 -25.27
N ASN A 214 1.87 1.01 -24.74
CA ASN A 214 1.91 -0.27 -25.44
C ASN A 214 0.79 -0.46 -26.49
N LYS A 215 -0.38 0.19 -26.32
CA LYS A 215 -1.48 0.18 -27.30
C LYS A 215 -1.17 1.01 -28.55
N GLY A 216 -0.59 2.20 -28.37
CA GLY A 216 -0.27 3.10 -29.48
C GLY A 216 0.83 2.58 -30.44
N ALA A 217 1.64 1.63 -29.99
CA ALA A 217 2.77 1.10 -30.77
C ALA A 217 2.43 -0.17 -31.59
N ARG A 218 1.15 -0.55 -31.75
CA ARG A 218 0.79 -1.64 -32.68
C ARG A 218 0.78 -1.07 -34.11
N PRO A 219 1.67 -1.51 -35.00
CA PRO A 219 1.64 -1.07 -36.37
C PRO A 219 0.35 -1.58 -37.01
N THR A 220 -0.42 -0.68 -37.63
CA THR A 220 -1.60 -0.93 -38.47
C THR A 220 -1.26 -1.70 -39.76
N ARG A 221 -0.25 -2.56 -39.74
CA ARG A 221 0.26 -3.29 -40.91
C ARG A 221 -0.74 -4.30 -41.47
N ASP A 222 -1.63 -4.83 -40.63
CA ASP A 222 -2.59 -5.86 -41.08
C ASP A 222 -3.84 -5.29 -41.77
N HIS A 223 -4.14 -3.99 -41.61
CA HIS A 223 -5.19 -3.34 -42.42
C HIS A 223 -4.65 -2.76 -43.73
N ALA A 224 -3.40 -2.33 -43.77
CA ALA A 224 -2.80 -1.82 -45.01
C ALA A 224 -2.65 -2.92 -46.10
N ARG A 225 -2.60 -4.22 -45.73
CA ARG A 225 -2.40 -5.29 -46.72
C ARG A 225 -3.68 -5.67 -47.50
N ASN A 226 -4.87 -5.38 -46.97
CA ASN A 226 -6.13 -5.64 -47.68
C ASN A 226 -6.60 -4.45 -48.54
N ASP A 227 -6.23 -3.22 -48.20
CA ASP A 227 -6.61 -2.05 -49.02
C ASP A 227 -5.70 -1.84 -50.24
N ILE A 228 -4.48 -2.38 -50.25
CA ILE A 228 -3.57 -2.31 -51.40
C ILE A 228 -4.02 -3.24 -52.54
N GLY A 229 -4.87 -4.23 -52.26
CA GLY A 229 -5.40 -5.16 -53.28
C GLY A 229 -6.25 -4.49 -54.36
N ASN A 230 -6.86 -3.33 -54.09
CA ASN A 230 -7.75 -2.64 -55.04
C ASN A 230 -7.15 -1.38 -55.70
N TYR A 231 -5.95 -0.93 -55.31
CA TYR A 231 -5.31 0.26 -55.89
C TYR A 231 -4.19 -0.05 -56.90
N SER A 232 -3.96 -1.32 -57.22
CA SER A 232 -2.87 -1.80 -58.10
C SER A 232 -3.00 -1.45 -59.60
N ARG A 233 -3.87 -0.51 -60.00
CA ARG A 233 -4.07 -0.15 -61.40
C ARG A 233 -3.88 1.33 -61.75
N VAL A 234 -3.19 2.09 -60.88
CA VAL A 234 -2.84 3.49 -61.18
C VAL A 234 -1.33 3.64 -61.30
N VAL A 235 -0.94 4.13 -62.48
CA VAL A 235 0.40 4.43 -63.03
C VAL A 235 1.50 4.68 -61.98
N ARG A 236 2.55 3.84 -62.01
CA ARG A 236 3.79 4.04 -61.24
C ARG A 236 4.53 5.27 -61.77
N SER A 237 4.43 6.40 -61.08
CA SER A 237 5.33 7.54 -61.32
C SER A 237 6.56 7.48 -60.38
N PRO A 238 7.77 7.83 -60.85
CA PRO A 238 9.00 7.81 -60.04
C PRO A 238 8.98 8.72 -58.80
N THR A 239 8.08 9.71 -58.76
CA THR A 239 7.97 10.68 -57.66
C THR A 239 7.35 10.10 -56.39
N HIS A 240 6.62 8.98 -56.48
CA HIS A 240 5.91 8.40 -55.33
C HIS A 240 6.84 7.67 -54.34
N ASN A 241 8.00 7.17 -54.79
CA ASN A 241 8.96 6.47 -53.94
C ASN A 241 9.70 7.43 -52.99
N ARG A 242 10.02 8.66 -53.44
CA ARG A 242 10.70 9.66 -52.59
C ARG A 242 9.83 10.12 -51.42
N VAL A 243 8.51 10.24 -51.61
CA VAL A 243 7.59 10.63 -50.54
C VAL A 243 7.45 9.52 -49.50
N GLN A 244 7.38 8.26 -49.93
CA GLN A 244 7.32 7.13 -48.99
C GLN A 244 8.62 6.99 -48.18
N ASP A 245 9.78 7.19 -48.78
CA ASP A 245 11.06 7.12 -48.05
C ASP A 245 11.24 8.28 -47.07
N ASN A 246 10.78 9.49 -47.39
CA ASN A 246 10.83 10.62 -46.46
C ASN A 246 9.85 10.46 -45.28
N ILE A 247 8.65 9.93 -45.51
CA ILE A 247 7.71 9.58 -44.42
C ILE A 247 8.27 8.45 -43.56
N ARG A 248 9.01 7.51 -44.17
CA ARG A 248 9.65 6.41 -43.45
C ARG A 248 10.82 6.90 -42.61
N LYS A 249 11.65 7.81 -43.13
CA LYS A 249 12.74 8.46 -42.38
C LYS A 249 12.23 9.33 -41.24
N SER A 250 11.21 10.17 -41.47
CA SER A 250 10.68 11.04 -40.39
C SER A 250 10.04 10.23 -39.25
N ARG A 251 9.42 9.09 -39.56
CA ARG A 251 8.83 8.19 -38.55
C ARG A 251 9.88 7.38 -37.78
N VAL A 252 11.06 7.14 -38.36
CA VAL A 252 12.20 6.51 -37.67
C VAL A 252 12.93 7.52 -36.78
N GLU A 253 13.12 8.75 -37.26
CA GLU A 253 13.77 9.82 -36.47
C GLU A 253 12.89 10.30 -35.30
N GLN A 254 11.57 10.41 -35.48
CA GLN A 254 10.65 10.68 -34.36
C GLN A 254 10.57 9.51 -33.35
N GLY A 255 10.93 8.30 -33.75
CA GLY A 255 10.90 7.11 -32.89
C GLY A 255 12.13 6.95 -31.97
N LEU A 256 13.25 7.59 -32.31
CA LEU A 256 14.53 7.42 -31.61
C LEU A 256 14.81 8.51 -30.56
N LEU A 257 14.30 9.73 -30.74
CA LEU A 257 14.57 10.86 -29.83
C LEU A 257 13.32 11.41 -29.12
N GLY A 258 12.10 11.14 -29.62
CA GLY A 258 10.87 11.54 -28.96
C GLY A 258 10.48 10.59 -27.83
N LEU A 259 10.70 10.98 -26.57
CA LEU A 259 10.04 10.33 -25.43
C LEU A 259 8.53 10.52 -25.60
N GLY A 260 7.84 9.51 -26.15
CA GLY A 260 6.39 9.56 -26.28
C GLY A 260 5.74 9.83 -24.92
N TYR A 261 4.72 10.69 -24.89
CA TYR A 261 4.05 11.17 -23.68
C TYR A 261 3.83 10.08 -22.60
N ASN A 262 3.27 8.94 -22.99
CA ASN A 262 3.01 7.82 -22.07
C ASN A 262 4.30 7.21 -21.48
N ARG A 263 5.40 7.17 -22.26
CA ARG A 263 6.67 6.64 -21.78
C ARG A 263 7.32 7.59 -20.79
N PHE A 264 7.26 8.90 -21.05
CA PHE A 264 7.71 9.91 -20.10
C PHE A 264 7.01 9.76 -18.74
N TRP A 265 5.67 9.71 -18.74
CA TRP A 265 4.90 9.55 -17.51
C TRP A 265 5.12 8.21 -16.82
N PHE A 266 5.31 7.12 -17.58
CA PHE A 266 5.71 5.83 -17.00
C PHE A 266 7.04 5.94 -16.22
N ILE A 267 8.06 6.55 -16.83
CA ILE A 267 9.37 6.75 -16.20
C ILE A 267 9.23 7.64 -14.97
N PHE A 268 8.53 8.78 -15.10
CA PHE A 268 8.30 9.73 -14.02
C PHE A 268 7.65 9.06 -12.80
N PHE A 269 6.52 8.37 -12.99
CA PHE A 269 5.83 7.68 -11.89
C PHE A 269 6.61 6.46 -11.36
N GLY A 270 7.43 5.80 -12.19
CA GLY A 270 8.37 4.77 -11.75
C GLY A 270 9.42 5.33 -10.78
N ILE A 271 9.99 6.50 -11.09
CA ILE A 271 10.93 7.20 -10.19
C ILE A 271 10.23 7.62 -8.90
N LEU A 272 9.04 8.24 -9.01
CA LEU A 272 8.25 8.63 -7.84
C LEU A 272 7.96 7.44 -6.92
N THR A 273 7.70 6.26 -7.47
CA THR A 273 7.52 5.03 -6.67
C THR A 273 8.79 4.73 -5.86
N GLY A 274 9.97 4.82 -6.50
CA GLY A 274 11.29 4.58 -5.91
C GLY A 274 11.67 5.52 -4.78
N ILE A 275 11.38 6.82 -4.95
CA ILE A 275 11.72 7.83 -3.95
C ILE A 275 10.66 7.99 -2.87
N MET A 276 9.51 7.31 -2.97
CA MET A 276 8.44 7.35 -1.96
C MET A 276 8.47 6.13 -1.04
N HIS A 277 8.64 4.91 -1.56
CA HIS A 277 8.64 3.72 -0.72
C HIS A 277 9.48 2.57 -1.32
N ARG A 278 10.55 2.20 -0.61
CA ARG A 278 11.54 1.20 -1.03
C ARG A 278 10.92 -0.19 -1.30
N PRO A 279 10.09 -0.78 -0.42
CA PRO A 279 9.44 -2.08 -0.69
C PRO A 279 8.53 -2.08 -1.91
N THR A 280 7.76 -1.00 -2.14
CA THR A 280 6.89 -0.88 -3.32
C THR A 280 7.72 -0.84 -4.60
N PHE A 281 8.82 -0.10 -4.58
CA PHE A 281 9.73 0.00 -5.71
C PHE A 281 10.44 -1.32 -6.01
N PHE A 282 10.84 -2.07 -4.98
CA PHE A 282 11.42 -3.40 -5.13
C PHE A 282 10.45 -4.35 -5.87
N LEU A 283 9.20 -4.44 -5.41
CA LEU A 283 8.17 -5.25 -6.07
C LEU A 283 7.92 -4.82 -7.51
N PHE A 284 7.82 -3.50 -7.74
CA PHE A 284 7.66 -2.93 -9.07
C PHE A 284 8.83 -3.28 -10.00
N GLY A 285 10.06 -3.16 -9.50
CA GLY A 285 11.29 -3.47 -10.24
C GLY A 285 11.36 -4.93 -10.66
N LEU A 286 11.15 -5.87 -9.72
CA LEU A 286 11.14 -7.30 -10.03
C LEU A 286 10.08 -7.66 -11.08
N ALA A 287 8.85 -7.17 -10.89
CA ALA A 287 7.78 -7.42 -11.85
C ALA A 287 8.08 -6.81 -13.23
N PHE A 288 8.71 -5.63 -13.27
CA PHE A 288 9.09 -4.97 -14.51
C PHE A 288 10.20 -5.71 -15.25
N VAL A 289 11.15 -6.33 -14.54
CA VAL A 289 12.16 -7.22 -15.13
C VAL A 289 11.49 -8.42 -15.77
N CYS A 290 10.62 -9.15 -15.05
CA CYS A 290 9.90 -10.30 -15.59
C CYS A 290 9.05 -9.92 -16.82
N PHE A 291 8.33 -8.80 -16.75
CA PHE A 291 7.56 -8.26 -17.87
C PHE A 291 8.44 -7.90 -19.08
N THR A 292 9.62 -7.33 -18.84
CA THR A 292 10.55 -6.92 -19.88
C THR A 292 11.16 -8.13 -20.60
N VAL A 293 11.49 -9.19 -19.86
CA VAL A 293 11.95 -10.47 -20.43
C VAL A 293 10.84 -11.13 -21.25
N GLN A 294 9.60 -11.10 -20.75
CA GLN A 294 8.44 -11.65 -21.45
C GLN A 294 8.12 -10.89 -22.75
N ASP A 295 8.21 -9.56 -22.76
CA ASP A 295 7.99 -8.70 -23.94
C ASP A 295 9.30 -8.46 -24.71
N TYR A 296 9.98 -9.55 -25.09
CA TYR A 296 11.30 -9.53 -25.74
C TYR A 296 11.36 -8.63 -27.00
N LYS A 297 10.23 -8.44 -27.69
CA LYS A 297 10.11 -7.55 -28.86
C LYS A 297 10.34 -6.07 -28.52
N ARG A 298 10.16 -5.68 -27.26
CA ARG A 298 10.34 -4.32 -26.74
C ARG A 298 11.44 -4.24 -25.69
N LEU A 299 12.26 -5.29 -25.57
CA LEU A 299 13.33 -5.45 -24.59
C LEU A 299 14.20 -4.19 -24.46
N GLY A 300 14.85 -3.75 -25.55
CA GLY A 300 15.74 -2.60 -25.52
C GLY A 300 15.08 -1.31 -25.01
N ARG A 301 13.83 -1.05 -25.43
CA ARG A 301 13.07 0.13 -25.00
C ARG A 301 12.68 0.05 -23.52
N ASN A 302 12.26 -1.13 -23.06
CA ASN A 302 11.88 -1.34 -21.67
C ASN A 302 13.11 -1.29 -20.76
N LEU A 303 14.24 -1.89 -21.17
CA LEU A 303 15.52 -1.82 -20.47
C LEU A 303 15.99 -0.37 -20.30
N VAL A 304 15.99 0.44 -21.37
CA VAL A 304 16.35 1.87 -21.25
C VAL A 304 15.44 2.58 -20.23
N SER A 305 14.13 2.29 -20.24
CA SER A 305 13.21 2.89 -19.28
C SER A 305 13.51 2.44 -17.84
N GLY A 306 13.82 1.15 -17.64
CA GLY A 306 14.20 0.60 -16.33
C GLY A 306 15.52 1.18 -15.81
N VAL A 307 16.55 1.28 -16.66
CA VAL A 307 17.84 1.89 -16.31
C VAL A 307 17.67 3.36 -15.94
N VAL A 308 16.86 4.12 -16.68
CA VAL A 308 16.57 5.53 -16.36
C VAL A 308 15.82 5.64 -15.03
N ILE A 309 14.79 4.82 -14.81
CA ILE A 309 14.05 4.80 -13.54
C ILE A 309 14.99 4.50 -12.37
N LEU A 310 15.80 3.43 -12.47
CA LEU A 310 16.72 3.03 -11.42
C LEU A 310 17.79 4.10 -11.20
N GLY A 311 18.48 4.53 -12.25
CA GLY A 311 19.57 5.51 -12.18
C GLY A 311 19.13 6.83 -11.56
N LEU A 312 17.99 7.39 -11.99
CA LEU A 312 17.46 8.63 -11.43
C LEU A 312 16.93 8.46 -10.01
N THR A 313 16.36 7.29 -9.68
CA THR A 313 15.96 6.99 -8.29
C THR A 313 17.20 6.96 -7.39
N LEU A 314 18.24 6.20 -7.75
CA LEU A 314 19.46 6.07 -6.94
C LEU A 314 20.21 7.40 -6.83
N LEU A 315 20.19 8.24 -7.87
CA LEU A 315 20.76 9.58 -7.82
C LEU A 315 20.13 10.47 -6.74
N ILE A 316 18.83 10.33 -6.47
CA ILE A 316 18.14 11.08 -5.41
C ILE A 316 18.55 10.59 -4.00
N TYR A 317 19.02 9.35 -3.88
CA TYR A 317 19.61 8.84 -2.65
C TYR A 317 21.11 9.15 -2.53
N ALA A 318 21.72 9.86 -3.49
CA ALA A 318 23.11 10.26 -3.40
C ALA A 318 23.32 11.13 -2.15
N GLY A 319 24.24 10.71 -1.27
CA GLY A 319 24.51 11.38 0.00
C GLY A 319 23.77 10.82 1.23
N SER A 320 22.83 9.89 1.05
CA SER A 320 22.16 9.17 2.16
C SER A 320 22.11 7.66 1.94
N TRP A 321 23.01 7.14 1.09
CA TRP A 321 23.01 5.74 0.67
C TRP A 321 23.20 4.79 1.85
N ARG A 322 24.16 5.09 2.72
CA ARG A 322 24.52 4.23 3.85
C ARG A 322 23.35 4.09 4.83
N GLU A 323 22.66 5.19 5.10
CA GLU A 323 21.54 5.25 6.03
C GLU A 323 20.27 4.70 5.40
N SER A 324 20.03 4.97 4.11
CA SER A 324 18.76 4.68 3.43
C SER A 324 18.72 3.33 2.72
N ILE A 325 19.84 2.79 2.25
CA ILE A 325 19.87 1.57 1.43
C ILE A 325 20.51 0.41 2.18
N ALA A 326 21.62 0.65 2.90
CA ALA A 326 22.35 -0.42 3.58
C ALA A 326 21.49 -1.26 4.54
N PRO A 327 20.60 -0.66 5.37
CA PRO A 327 19.78 -1.42 6.32
C PRO A 327 18.78 -2.38 5.67
N LEU A 328 18.55 -2.30 4.35
CA LEU A 328 17.66 -3.22 3.65
C LEU A 328 18.32 -4.54 3.26
N PHE A 329 19.65 -4.59 3.15
CA PHE A 329 20.33 -5.79 2.68
C PHE A 329 20.31 -6.90 3.73
N PHE A 330 20.54 -6.56 5.01
CA PHE A 330 20.64 -7.56 6.06
C PHE A 330 19.32 -8.34 6.25
N PRO A 331 18.14 -7.69 6.43
CA PRO A 331 16.87 -8.41 6.56
C PRO A 331 16.49 -9.19 5.30
N LEU A 332 16.89 -8.70 4.12
CA LEU A 332 16.65 -9.39 2.86
C LEU A 332 17.42 -10.72 2.82
N VAL A 333 18.72 -10.71 3.14
CA VAL A 333 19.57 -11.92 3.16
C VAL A 333 19.11 -12.90 4.24
N GLU A 334 18.82 -12.40 5.44
CA GLU A 334 18.37 -13.23 6.57
C GLU A 334 17.06 -13.97 6.26
N SER A 335 16.12 -13.32 5.55
CA SER A 335 14.86 -13.97 5.19
C SER A 335 14.95 -15.13 4.21
N PHE A 336 16.08 -15.26 3.49
CA PHE A 336 16.33 -16.43 2.65
C PHE A 336 16.89 -17.60 3.46
N VAL A 337 17.48 -17.34 4.63
CA VAL A 337 18.03 -18.36 5.53
C VAL A 337 16.95 -18.84 6.50
N ASP A 338 16.19 -17.92 7.09
CA ASP A 338 15.14 -18.22 8.05
C ASP A 338 13.84 -17.42 7.76
N PRO A 339 12.96 -17.94 6.89
CA PRO A 339 11.67 -17.31 6.57
C PRO A 339 10.80 -17.11 7.81
N GLY A 340 10.12 -15.96 7.90
CA GLY A 340 9.19 -15.66 8.98
C GLY A 340 9.76 -14.91 10.20
N THR A 341 11.08 -14.77 10.33
CA THR A 341 11.75 -14.08 11.46
C THR A 341 11.55 -12.55 11.47
N ALA A 342 11.37 -11.95 10.29
CA ALA A 342 11.15 -10.51 10.12
C ALA A 342 9.81 -10.23 9.40
N PRO A 343 8.66 -10.51 10.03
CA PRO A 343 7.36 -10.46 9.36
C PRO A 343 6.94 -9.04 8.95
N GLY A 344 7.45 -8.02 9.67
CA GLY A 344 7.02 -6.64 9.55
C GLY A 344 5.72 -6.34 10.30
N THR A 345 5.53 -5.07 10.65
CA THR A 345 4.45 -4.59 11.53
C THR A 345 3.11 -4.35 10.81
N PHE A 346 2.41 -5.38 10.34
CA PHE A 346 1.04 -5.24 9.82
C PHE A 346 0.15 -6.42 10.25
N VAL A 347 -1.03 -6.56 9.66
CA VAL A 347 -1.93 -7.69 9.97
C VAL A 347 -1.27 -9.02 9.61
N SER A 348 -1.55 -10.04 10.42
CA SER A 348 -1.09 -11.40 10.13
C SER A 348 -1.74 -11.94 8.85
N PHE A 349 -1.05 -12.87 8.19
CA PHE A 349 -1.58 -13.59 7.03
C PHE A 349 -2.94 -14.25 7.33
N PHE A 350 -3.12 -14.80 8.52
CA PHE A 350 -4.39 -15.36 8.96
C PHE A 350 -5.50 -14.31 8.96
N THR A 351 -5.27 -13.15 9.60
CA THR A 351 -6.24 -12.03 9.60
C THR A 351 -6.57 -11.59 8.17
N TYR A 352 -5.57 -11.58 7.29
CA TYR A 352 -5.72 -11.23 5.89
C TYR A 352 -6.64 -12.20 5.14
N GLN A 353 -6.47 -13.52 5.32
CA GLN A 353 -7.31 -14.54 4.67
C GLN A 353 -8.81 -14.32 4.95
N PHE A 354 -9.19 -14.09 6.21
CA PHE A 354 -10.60 -13.85 6.56
C PHE A 354 -11.13 -12.52 6.05
N SER A 355 -10.30 -11.48 6.07
CA SER A 355 -10.69 -10.14 5.65
C SER A 355 -10.91 -10.03 4.13
N THR A 356 -10.37 -10.97 3.34
CA THR A 356 -10.48 -10.97 1.87
C THR A 356 -11.55 -11.90 1.31
N LEU A 357 -12.25 -12.69 2.15
CA LEU A 357 -13.23 -13.68 1.69
C LEU A 357 -14.27 -13.12 0.72
N ALA A 358 -14.77 -11.90 0.95
CA ALA A 358 -15.78 -11.28 0.09
C ALA A 358 -15.35 -11.15 -1.39
N TYR A 359 -14.04 -11.09 -1.69
CA TYR A 359 -13.55 -10.95 -3.06
C TYR A 359 -12.51 -12.01 -3.49
N LEU A 360 -11.99 -12.82 -2.58
CA LEU A 360 -10.94 -13.82 -2.84
C LEU A 360 -11.25 -14.80 -3.99
N PRO A 361 -12.41 -15.50 -4.03
CA PRO A 361 -12.67 -16.45 -5.13
C PRO A 361 -12.72 -15.76 -6.49
N PHE A 362 -13.21 -14.52 -6.52
CA PHE A 362 -13.29 -13.72 -7.74
C PHE A 362 -11.92 -13.18 -8.17
N ALA A 363 -11.04 -12.88 -7.21
CA ALA A 363 -9.65 -12.51 -7.48
C ALA A 363 -8.89 -13.70 -8.12
N ILE A 364 -9.04 -14.90 -7.56
CA ILE A 364 -8.44 -16.13 -8.11
C ILE A 364 -9.01 -16.41 -9.52
N LEU A 365 -10.33 -16.29 -9.70
CA LEU A 365 -10.98 -16.41 -11.02
C LEU A 365 -10.42 -15.38 -12.03
N GLY A 366 -10.23 -14.13 -11.61
CA GLY A 366 -9.64 -13.06 -12.41
C GLY A 366 -8.18 -13.33 -12.76
N PHE A 367 -7.40 -13.92 -11.85
CA PHE A 367 -6.03 -14.34 -12.10
C PHE A 367 -5.97 -15.45 -13.14
N PHE A 368 -6.81 -16.48 -12.98
CA PHE A 368 -6.89 -17.55 -13.97
C PHE A 368 -7.35 -17.06 -15.35
N TYR A 369 -8.23 -16.05 -15.40
CA TYR A 369 -8.59 -15.40 -16.66
C TYR A 369 -7.37 -14.79 -17.38
N LEU A 370 -6.43 -14.18 -16.65
CA LEU A 370 -5.17 -13.71 -17.25
C LEU A 370 -4.35 -14.87 -17.83
N ILE A 371 -4.25 -15.99 -17.11
CA ILE A 371 -3.52 -17.18 -17.55
C ILE A 371 -4.13 -17.75 -18.84
N TRP A 372 -5.45 -17.95 -18.90
CA TRP A 372 -6.09 -18.51 -20.10
C TRP A 372 -5.98 -17.61 -21.31
N LYS A 373 -6.09 -16.30 -21.10
CA LYS A 373 -5.92 -15.32 -22.18
C LYS A 373 -4.45 -15.04 -22.49
N ARG A 374 -3.51 -15.72 -21.81
CA ARG A 374 -2.06 -15.52 -21.92
C ARG A 374 -1.67 -14.05 -21.79
N LYS A 375 -2.38 -13.31 -20.93
CA LYS A 375 -2.15 -11.89 -20.64
C LYS A 375 -1.13 -11.76 -19.52
N PHE A 376 0.12 -12.11 -19.82
CA PHE A 376 1.26 -11.99 -18.90
C PHE A 376 1.78 -10.54 -18.88
N ASP A 377 0.98 -9.61 -18.36
CA ASP A 377 1.38 -8.20 -18.22
C ASP A 377 1.80 -7.85 -16.79
N MET A 378 2.09 -6.58 -16.51
CA MET A 378 2.57 -6.14 -15.18
C MET A 378 1.65 -6.55 -14.02
N ILE A 379 0.32 -6.58 -14.21
CA ILE A 379 -0.59 -6.99 -13.13
C ILE A 379 -0.36 -8.46 -12.80
N PHE A 380 -0.18 -9.31 -13.81
CA PHE A 380 0.14 -10.73 -13.60
C PHE A 380 1.42 -10.91 -12.79
N PHE A 381 2.51 -10.24 -13.17
CA PHE A 381 3.81 -10.40 -12.50
C PHE A 381 3.83 -9.82 -11.09
N ILE A 382 3.27 -8.62 -10.88
CA ILE A 382 3.18 -8.03 -9.52
C ILE A 382 2.36 -8.94 -8.61
N THR A 383 1.20 -9.43 -9.08
CA THR A 383 0.36 -10.35 -8.27
C THR A 383 1.12 -11.61 -7.91
N SER A 384 1.80 -12.23 -8.89
CA SER A 384 2.51 -13.49 -8.70
C SER A 384 3.66 -13.34 -7.70
N ILE A 385 4.48 -12.31 -7.85
CA ILE A 385 5.62 -12.05 -6.97
C ILE A 385 5.14 -11.70 -5.56
N ALA A 386 4.12 -10.83 -5.43
CA ALA A 386 3.56 -10.48 -4.12
C ALA A 386 2.93 -11.70 -3.44
N ALA A 387 2.21 -12.56 -4.18
CA ALA A 387 1.63 -13.79 -3.65
C ALA A 387 2.71 -14.76 -3.18
N ILE A 388 3.81 -14.91 -3.93
CA ILE A 388 4.97 -15.73 -3.53
C ILE A 388 5.57 -15.18 -2.22
N ILE A 389 5.84 -13.87 -2.14
CA ILE A 389 6.40 -13.24 -0.93
C ILE A 389 5.50 -13.46 0.29
N VAL A 390 4.19 -13.24 0.13
CA VAL A 390 3.22 -13.38 1.23
C VAL A 390 3.02 -14.84 1.63
N TYR A 391 2.87 -15.75 0.68
CA TYR A 391 2.59 -17.16 0.96
C TYR A 391 3.78 -17.90 1.56
N PHE A 392 4.99 -17.67 1.03
CA PHE A 392 6.22 -18.28 1.54
C PHE A 392 6.87 -17.47 2.67
N GLN A 393 6.21 -16.40 3.14
CA GLN A 393 6.64 -15.60 4.29
C GLN A 393 8.09 -15.07 4.19
N PHE A 394 8.47 -14.58 3.00
CA PHE A 394 9.78 -13.92 2.81
C PHE A 394 9.86 -12.58 3.59
N PHE A 395 10.99 -11.86 3.52
CA PHE A 395 11.21 -10.62 4.27
C PHE A 395 10.02 -9.64 4.21
N PHE A 396 9.63 -9.12 5.38
CA PHE A 396 8.53 -8.16 5.54
C PHE A 396 7.21 -8.58 4.88
N PHE A 397 6.91 -9.89 4.81
CA PHE A 397 5.74 -10.40 4.09
C PHE A 397 4.41 -9.75 4.55
N ASN A 398 4.25 -9.40 5.83
CA ASN A 398 3.04 -8.70 6.28
C ASN A 398 2.86 -7.36 5.58
N ARG A 399 3.95 -6.65 5.22
CA ARG A 399 3.84 -5.38 4.48
C ARG A 399 3.47 -5.60 3.01
N PHE A 400 3.85 -6.71 2.40
CA PHE A 400 3.50 -7.06 1.03
C PHE A 400 2.05 -7.55 0.88
N ILE A 401 1.37 -7.89 1.98
CA ILE A 401 -0.09 -8.10 1.99
C ILE A 401 -0.81 -6.90 1.40
N ILE A 402 -0.34 -5.68 1.67
CA ILE A 402 -0.96 -4.44 1.19
C ILE A 402 -0.93 -4.38 -0.35
N HIS A 403 0.19 -4.74 -0.96
CA HIS A 403 0.36 -4.78 -2.42
C HIS A 403 -0.46 -5.89 -3.04
N LEU A 404 -0.43 -7.09 -2.43
CA LEU A 404 -1.21 -8.24 -2.87
C LEU A 404 -2.69 -7.91 -2.86
N ASP A 405 -3.20 -7.30 -1.79
CA ASP A 405 -4.62 -6.95 -1.65
C ASP A 405 -5.12 -6.04 -2.77
N ILE A 406 -4.37 -4.98 -3.09
CA ILE A 406 -4.69 -4.09 -4.21
C ILE A 406 -4.74 -4.84 -5.55
N MET A 407 -3.80 -5.75 -5.79
CA MET A 407 -3.82 -6.59 -6.99
C MET A 407 -5.01 -7.55 -7.00
N LEU A 408 -5.34 -8.17 -5.87
CA LEU A 408 -6.51 -9.05 -5.74
C LEU A 408 -7.81 -8.28 -5.96
N ILE A 409 -7.92 -7.03 -5.51
CA ILE A 409 -9.09 -6.16 -5.77
C ILE A 409 -9.25 -5.89 -7.28
N LEU A 410 -8.14 -5.60 -7.99
CA LEU A 410 -8.17 -5.42 -9.46
C LEU A 410 -8.63 -6.70 -10.17
N LEU A 411 -8.09 -7.85 -9.76
CA LEU A 411 -8.43 -9.15 -10.33
C LEU A 411 -9.86 -9.57 -9.99
N ALA A 412 -10.35 -9.29 -8.78
CA ALA A 412 -11.73 -9.51 -8.38
C ALA A 412 -12.68 -8.69 -9.25
N GLY A 413 -12.34 -7.44 -9.57
CA GLY A 413 -13.08 -6.65 -10.55
C GLY A 413 -13.21 -7.36 -11.91
N SER A 414 -12.15 -8.01 -12.38
CA SER A 414 -12.19 -8.85 -13.59
C SER A 414 -13.06 -10.09 -13.40
N GLY A 415 -12.93 -10.80 -12.28
CA GLY A 415 -13.74 -11.98 -11.94
C GLY A 415 -15.24 -11.67 -11.91
N PHE A 416 -15.65 -10.60 -11.22
CA PHE A 416 -17.05 -10.16 -11.21
C PHE A 416 -17.54 -9.71 -12.58
N SER A 417 -16.71 -9.05 -13.39
CA SER A 417 -17.10 -8.70 -14.76
C SER A 417 -17.45 -9.96 -15.57
N LEU A 418 -16.64 -11.02 -15.46
CA LEU A 418 -16.91 -12.31 -16.12
C LEU A 418 -18.24 -12.90 -15.66
N LEU A 419 -18.56 -12.85 -14.36
CA LEU A 419 -19.84 -13.34 -13.86
C LEU A 419 -21.03 -12.57 -14.41
N ILE A 420 -20.91 -11.25 -14.48
CA ILE A 420 -21.96 -10.37 -15.00
C ILE A 420 -22.17 -10.59 -16.50
N ASP A 421 -21.10 -10.79 -17.27
CA ASP A 421 -21.21 -11.11 -18.70
C ASP A 421 -21.91 -12.46 -18.94
N ASN A 422 -21.79 -13.40 -17.99
CA ASN A 422 -22.38 -14.74 -18.11
C ASN A 422 -23.81 -14.86 -17.58
N LYS A 423 -24.09 -14.31 -16.39
CA LYS A 423 -25.42 -14.29 -15.77
C LYS A 423 -25.64 -12.95 -15.09
N LYS A 424 -25.95 -11.91 -15.87
CA LYS A 424 -26.06 -10.50 -15.45
C LYS A 424 -26.75 -10.29 -14.10
N LYS A 425 -27.98 -10.79 -13.92
CA LYS A 425 -28.75 -10.60 -12.67
C LYS A 425 -28.06 -11.24 -11.47
N LEU A 426 -27.63 -12.50 -11.61
CA LEU A 426 -26.98 -13.24 -10.52
C LEU A 426 -25.59 -12.68 -10.20
N GLY A 427 -24.77 -12.39 -11.21
CA GLY A 427 -23.45 -11.77 -11.00
C GLY A 427 -23.54 -10.41 -10.32
N LEU A 428 -24.55 -9.60 -10.65
CA LEU A 428 -24.80 -8.32 -9.98
C LEU A 428 -25.27 -8.53 -8.54
N LEU A 429 -26.20 -9.47 -8.29
CA LEU A 429 -26.66 -9.80 -6.94
C LEU A 429 -25.49 -10.22 -6.05
N VAL A 430 -24.65 -11.15 -6.52
CA VAL A 430 -23.47 -11.62 -5.78
C VAL A 430 -22.53 -10.45 -5.50
N LEU A 431 -22.23 -9.60 -6.49
CA LEU A 431 -21.40 -8.41 -6.28
C LEU A 431 -21.97 -7.50 -5.19
N VAL A 432 -23.27 -7.21 -5.21
CA VAL A 432 -23.92 -6.35 -4.20
C VAL A 432 -23.84 -6.98 -2.81
N LEU A 433 -24.08 -8.28 -2.68
CA LEU A 433 -23.96 -8.99 -1.40
C LEU A 433 -22.52 -8.95 -0.86
N MET A 434 -21.51 -9.11 -1.73
CA MET A 434 -20.10 -9.05 -1.33
C MET A 434 -19.68 -7.63 -0.94
N LEU A 435 -20.14 -6.60 -1.68
CA LEU A 435 -19.92 -5.19 -1.31
C LEU A 435 -20.59 -4.84 0.02
N PHE A 436 -21.82 -5.33 0.26
CA PHE A 436 -22.51 -5.15 1.52
C PHE A 436 -21.76 -5.81 2.68
N SER A 437 -21.37 -7.08 2.53
CA SER A 437 -20.61 -7.83 3.55
C SER A 437 -19.29 -7.13 3.90
N ALA A 438 -18.46 -6.80 2.90
CA ALA A 438 -17.20 -6.10 3.11
C ALA A 438 -17.40 -4.68 3.69
N GLY A 439 -18.43 -3.96 3.22
CA GLY A 439 -18.79 -2.63 3.71
C GLY A 439 -19.25 -2.65 5.16
N PHE A 440 -20.03 -3.66 5.56
CA PHE A 440 -20.48 -3.83 6.95
C PHE A 440 -19.31 -4.06 7.89
N VAL A 441 -18.40 -4.99 7.56
CA VAL A 441 -17.21 -5.26 8.38
C VAL A 441 -16.31 -4.02 8.45
N THR A 442 -16.10 -3.33 7.32
CA THR A 442 -15.28 -2.11 7.29
C THR A 442 -15.90 -0.97 8.09
N MET A 443 -17.22 -0.80 8.04
CA MET A 443 -17.92 0.20 8.85
C MET A 443 -17.78 -0.12 10.35
N HIS A 444 -17.92 -1.40 10.73
CA HIS A 444 -17.72 -1.82 12.11
C HIS A 444 -16.29 -1.54 12.59
N GLU A 445 -15.28 -1.86 11.79
CA GLU A 445 -13.88 -1.52 12.10
C GLU A 445 -13.66 0.00 12.15
N SER A 446 -14.36 0.77 11.31
CA SER A 446 -14.27 2.23 11.27
C SER A 446 -14.84 2.90 12.52
N VAL A 447 -16.02 2.47 12.97
CA VAL A 447 -16.63 3.00 14.20
C VAL A 447 -15.78 2.66 15.44
N ASN A 448 -15.12 1.51 15.43
CA ASN A 448 -14.33 1.04 16.57
C ASN A 448 -12.85 1.46 16.52
N ALA A 449 -12.41 2.09 15.43
CA ALA A 449 -11.02 2.54 15.31
C ALA A 449 -10.75 3.70 16.26
N LYS A 450 -9.77 3.53 17.14
CA LYS A 450 -9.31 4.54 18.10
C LYS A 450 -7.82 4.81 17.91
N SER A 451 -7.36 5.97 18.39
CA SER A 451 -5.93 6.22 18.51
C SER A 451 -5.29 5.28 19.53
N LEU A 452 -4.03 4.93 19.30
CA LEU A 452 -3.24 4.13 20.24
C LEU A 452 -2.85 4.90 21.51
N ILE A 453 -3.02 6.23 21.52
CA ILE A 453 -2.81 7.05 22.71
C ILE A 453 -4.13 7.70 23.14
N SER A 454 -4.39 7.75 24.45
CA SER A 454 -5.54 8.49 24.98
C SER A 454 -5.31 10.00 24.88
N GLU A 455 -6.39 10.79 24.90
CA GLU A 455 -6.29 12.25 24.91
C GLU A 455 -5.51 12.74 26.14
N GLU A 456 -5.77 12.16 27.31
CA GLU A 456 -5.03 12.48 28.54
C GLU A 456 -3.54 12.15 28.42
N GLY A 457 -3.20 11.00 27.82
CA GLY A 457 -1.82 10.59 27.62
C GLY A 457 -1.09 11.57 26.70
N LEU A 458 -1.71 11.95 25.58
CA LEU A 458 -1.13 12.91 24.65
C LEU A 458 -1.00 14.31 25.28
N ASP A 459 -1.98 14.75 26.05
CA ASP A 459 -1.94 16.05 26.71
C ASP A 459 -0.89 16.10 27.83
N LEU A 460 -0.67 15.00 28.56
CA LEU A 460 0.46 14.89 29.48
C LEU A 460 1.79 15.00 28.75
N ILE A 461 1.95 14.32 27.59
CA ILE A 461 3.16 14.43 26.77
C ILE A 461 3.40 15.87 26.29
N LYS A 462 2.37 16.55 25.80
CA LYS A 462 2.49 17.96 25.37
C LYS A 462 2.91 18.89 26.53
N LYS A 463 2.45 18.62 27.76
CA LYS A 463 2.84 19.41 28.94
C LYS A 463 4.33 19.32 29.24
N ILE A 464 5.01 18.23 28.86
CA ILE A 464 6.47 18.06 29.03
C ILE A 464 7.23 19.25 28.43
N ASP A 465 6.84 19.69 27.23
CA ASP A 465 7.54 20.78 26.54
C ASP A 465 7.58 22.09 27.37
N THR A 466 6.57 22.32 28.20
CA THR A 466 6.43 23.54 29.02
C THR A 466 6.85 23.36 30.49
N LYS A 467 6.94 22.12 30.98
CA LYS A 467 7.13 21.82 32.41
C LYS A 467 8.46 21.17 32.74
N VAL A 468 9.15 20.62 31.75
CA VAL A 468 10.45 19.93 31.90
C VAL A 468 11.55 20.79 31.28
N GLU A 469 12.77 20.70 31.81
CA GLU A 469 13.95 21.42 31.31
C GLU A 469 14.23 21.09 29.84
N ARG A 470 14.76 22.06 29.06
CA ARG A 470 14.91 21.92 27.60
C ARG A 470 15.94 20.86 27.18
N ASP A 471 16.97 20.67 27.98
CA ASP A 471 18.05 19.72 27.80
C ASP A 471 17.77 18.35 28.43
N ALA A 472 16.60 18.19 29.07
CA ALA A 472 16.20 16.94 29.70
C ALA A 472 16.00 15.81 28.69
N PHE A 473 16.24 14.58 29.15
CA PHE A 473 15.87 13.37 28.46
C PHE A 473 14.52 12.85 28.97
N VAL A 474 13.72 12.31 28.05
CA VAL A 474 12.48 11.60 28.38
C VAL A 474 12.62 10.15 27.96
N MET A 475 12.74 9.27 28.94
CA MET A 475 12.74 7.83 28.77
C MET A 475 11.30 7.31 28.67
N VAL A 476 11.06 6.32 27.82
CA VAL A 476 9.71 5.75 27.60
C VAL A 476 9.72 4.24 27.82
N LEU A 477 8.83 3.73 28.67
CA LEU A 477 8.76 2.30 29.03
C LEU A 477 8.15 1.38 27.96
N SER A 478 7.54 1.94 26.93
CA SER A 478 6.83 1.19 25.91
C SER A 478 7.13 1.76 24.55
N SER A 479 7.49 0.88 23.60
CA SER A 479 7.65 1.28 22.20
C SER A 479 6.41 2.01 21.69
N GLU A 480 5.19 1.60 22.11
CA GLU A 480 3.90 2.21 21.75
C GLU A 480 3.84 3.73 21.95
N TYR A 481 4.33 4.24 23.08
CA TYR A 481 4.30 5.67 23.40
C TYR A 481 5.51 6.43 22.83
N SER A 482 6.58 5.73 22.46
CA SER A 482 7.85 6.35 22.04
C SER A 482 7.70 7.31 20.86
N PRO A 483 6.98 6.99 19.77
CA PRO A 483 6.71 7.96 18.69
C PRO A 483 6.00 9.22 19.15
N TRP A 484 5.07 9.11 20.10
CA TRP A 484 4.28 10.22 20.59
C TRP A 484 5.12 11.15 21.47
N VAL A 485 5.89 10.57 22.40
CA VAL A 485 6.82 11.34 23.24
C VAL A 485 7.84 12.07 22.37
N LEU A 486 8.47 11.37 21.42
CA LEU A 486 9.41 11.96 20.47
C LEU A 486 8.80 13.17 19.72
N ALA A 487 7.56 13.03 19.25
CA ALA A 487 6.96 14.02 18.38
C ALA A 487 6.31 15.21 19.09
N TYR A 488 5.91 15.06 20.35
CA TYR A 488 5.11 16.07 21.06
C TYR A 488 5.77 16.62 22.33
N SER A 489 6.79 15.96 22.89
CA SER A 489 7.47 16.45 24.09
C SER A 489 8.52 17.54 23.79
N ASN A 490 9.00 17.62 22.54
CA ASN A 490 10.16 18.44 22.16
C ASN A 490 11.40 18.17 23.04
N ARG A 491 11.60 16.92 23.46
CA ARG A 491 12.75 16.48 24.26
C ARG A 491 13.46 15.31 23.59
N LYS A 492 14.73 15.12 23.96
CA LYS A 492 15.49 13.93 23.58
C LYS A 492 14.83 12.70 24.17
N THR A 493 14.52 11.72 23.32
CA THR A 493 13.69 10.58 23.72
C THR A 493 14.50 9.30 23.72
N ILE A 494 14.53 8.62 24.87
CA ILE A 494 15.18 7.31 25.06
C ILE A 494 14.09 6.24 24.98
N ALA A 495 14.22 5.29 24.06
CA ALA A 495 13.18 4.30 23.80
C ALA A 495 13.76 2.91 23.46
N PRO A 496 13.13 1.81 23.92
CA PRO A 496 13.60 0.46 23.64
C PRO A 496 13.68 0.17 22.14
N GLY A 497 14.90 -0.07 21.64
CA GLY A 497 15.17 -0.41 20.25
C GLY A 497 14.84 0.70 19.24
N LEU A 498 14.66 1.95 19.70
CA LEU A 498 14.23 3.07 18.87
C LEU A 498 15.08 4.33 19.14
N PHE A 499 15.28 5.11 18.08
CA PHE A 499 15.92 6.44 18.07
C PHE A 499 17.40 6.43 18.49
N GLU A 500 18.06 7.59 18.34
CA GLU A 500 19.52 7.72 18.51
C GLU A 500 19.96 7.76 19.96
N GLU A 501 19.09 8.19 20.86
CA GLU A 501 19.45 8.35 22.27
C GLU A 501 19.34 7.03 23.06
N ASN A 502 18.88 5.93 22.44
CA ASN A 502 18.88 4.62 23.08
C ASN A 502 20.29 4.02 23.10
N LYS A 503 20.91 4.00 24.27
CA LYS A 503 22.23 3.39 24.49
C LYS A 503 22.14 1.93 24.95
N TRP A 504 20.95 1.48 25.34
CA TRP A 504 20.73 0.15 25.90
C TRP A 504 20.29 -0.89 24.86
N PHE A 505 20.77 -2.11 25.04
CA PHE A 505 20.32 -3.32 24.38
C PHE A 505 19.08 -3.91 25.06
N GLN A 506 18.46 -4.92 24.43
CA GLN A 506 17.25 -5.55 24.94
C GLN A 506 17.46 -6.18 26.33
N GLU A 507 18.61 -6.81 26.58
CA GLU A 507 18.90 -7.40 27.89
C GLU A 507 18.98 -6.34 29.00
N GLU A 508 19.52 -5.16 28.70
CA GLU A 508 19.59 -4.04 29.63
C GLU A 508 18.19 -3.46 29.89
N TRP A 509 17.34 -3.31 28.88
CA TRP A 509 15.94 -2.92 29.10
C TRP A 509 15.20 -3.91 30.01
N GLU A 510 15.40 -5.21 29.82
CA GLU A 510 14.81 -6.24 30.67
C GLU A 510 15.35 -6.19 32.11
N ARG A 511 16.64 -5.92 32.27
CA ARG A 511 17.27 -5.68 33.58
C ARG A 511 16.64 -4.47 34.26
N PHE A 512 16.49 -3.35 33.56
CA PHE A 512 15.88 -2.12 34.08
C PHE A 512 14.42 -2.34 34.51
N TRP A 513 13.62 -3.02 33.70
CA TRP A 513 12.20 -3.26 34.03
C TRP A 513 11.98 -4.17 35.23
N ARG A 514 12.95 -5.02 35.57
CA ARG A 514 12.86 -5.98 36.68
C ARG A 514 13.62 -5.53 37.93
N SER A 515 14.39 -4.46 37.85
CA SER A 515 15.22 -4.03 38.96
C SER A 515 14.39 -3.30 40.02
N ASP A 516 14.44 -3.82 41.25
CA ASP A 516 13.96 -3.15 42.46
C ASP A 516 15.13 -2.53 43.26
N SER A 517 16.36 -2.66 42.77
CA SER A 517 17.59 -2.21 43.47
C SER A 517 17.94 -0.79 43.08
N GLU A 518 17.98 0.10 44.07
CA GLU A 518 18.37 1.51 43.87
C GLU A 518 19.76 1.63 43.22
N ILE A 519 20.73 0.84 43.70
CA ILE A 519 22.12 0.84 43.21
C ILE A 519 22.19 0.41 41.74
N GLU A 520 21.41 -0.60 41.37
CA GLU A 520 21.38 -1.11 39.99
C GLU A 520 20.75 -0.09 39.05
N ILE A 521 19.64 0.54 39.44
CA ILE A 521 19.04 1.62 38.65
C ILE A 521 20.01 2.80 38.53
N GLN A 522 20.71 3.18 39.60
CA GLN A 522 21.73 4.24 39.54
C GLN A 522 22.85 3.91 38.55
N GLU A 523 23.40 2.71 38.61
CA GLU A 523 24.42 2.21 37.69
C GLU A 523 23.94 2.32 36.25
N MET A 524 22.74 1.82 35.96
CA MET A 524 22.17 1.82 34.62
C MET A 524 21.90 3.23 34.11
N MET A 525 21.33 4.11 34.95
CA MET A 525 20.98 5.48 34.57
C MET A 525 22.21 6.39 34.40
N SER A 526 23.38 6.00 34.92
CA SER A 526 24.63 6.76 34.82
C SER A 526 25.13 6.99 33.39
N VAL A 527 24.66 6.18 32.42
CA VAL A 527 25.04 6.30 31.01
C VAL A 527 24.37 7.48 30.29
N TYR A 528 23.37 8.11 30.92
CA TYR A 528 22.60 9.22 30.36
C TYR A 528 22.88 10.52 31.11
N ASP A 529 22.88 11.62 30.37
CA ASP A 529 23.02 12.95 30.97
C ASP A 529 21.72 13.34 31.68
N ARG A 530 21.85 14.09 32.78
CA ARG A 530 20.73 14.59 33.57
C ARG A 530 20.28 15.98 33.09
N PRO A 531 19.02 16.38 33.31
CA PRO A 531 17.95 15.67 34.04
C PRO A 531 17.22 14.61 33.19
N ILE A 532 16.65 13.59 33.86
CA ILE A 532 15.94 12.48 33.20
C ILE A 532 14.54 12.33 33.78
N TYR A 533 13.57 12.17 32.88
CA TYR A 533 12.18 11.87 33.19
C TYR A 533 11.77 10.56 32.54
N LEU A 534 10.81 9.86 33.14
CA LEU A 534 10.31 8.58 32.65
C LEU A 534 8.81 8.67 32.39
N PHE A 535 8.40 8.55 31.14
CA PHE A 535 7.01 8.43 30.75
C PHE A 535 6.59 6.95 30.77
N ALA A 536 5.75 6.58 31.72
CA ALA A 536 5.27 5.21 31.89
C ALA A 536 3.96 4.93 31.13
N GLY A 537 3.27 5.97 30.65
CA GLY A 537 1.89 5.85 30.18
C GLY A 537 1.02 5.24 31.28
N ASN A 538 0.18 4.27 30.91
CA ASN A 538 -0.68 3.51 31.83
C ASN A 538 0.01 2.31 32.52
N LYS A 539 1.32 2.11 32.33
CA LYS A 539 2.05 1.03 33.01
C LYS A 539 2.36 1.44 34.44
N ASN A 540 2.10 0.54 35.38
CA ASN A 540 2.61 0.67 36.74
C ASN A 540 4.13 0.44 36.72
N PHE A 541 4.86 1.40 37.26
CA PHE A 541 6.31 1.34 37.40
C PHE A 541 6.66 1.79 38.82
N ASN A 542 7.44 0.98 39.52
CA ASN A 542 7.83 1.22 40.91
C ASN A 542 9.35 1.13 41.04
N GLY A 543 10.06 2.11 40.47
CA GLY A 543 11.51 2.21 40.60
C GLY A 543 11.88 3.06 41.82
N PRO A 544 12.76 2.61 42.73
CA PRO A 544 13.15 3.36 43.94
C PRO A 544 13.72 4.75 43.66
N CYS A 545 14.31 4.96 42.48
CA CYS A 545 14.88 6.24 42.06
C CYS A 545 13.91 7.20 41.37
N PHE A 546 12.65 6.84 41.20
CA PHE A 546 11.68 7.59 40.40
C PHE A 546 10.51 8.05 41.26
N SER A 547 10.25 9.36 41.28
CA SER A 547 9.10 9.95 41.96
C SER A 547 8.12 10.52 40.93
N VAL A 548 6.81 10.45 41.21
CA VAL A 548 5.80 10.99 40.30
C VAL A 548 5.95 12.51 40.22
N PHE A 549 6.21 13.02 39.00
CA PHE A 549 6.36 14.44 38.72
C PHE A 549 5.06 15.05 38.19
N MET A 550 4.39 14.35 37.27
CA MET A 550 3.07 14.73 36.76
C MET A 550 2.21 13.49 36.52
N GLU A 551 0.89 13.63 36.69
CA GLU A 551 -0.10 12.59 36.44
C GLU A 551 -1.33 13.20 35.76
N LEU A 552 -1.90 12.48 34.80
CA LEU A 552 -3.16 12.83 34.16
C LEU A 552 -3.92 11.55 33.78
N GLY A 553 -5.02 11.29 34.48
CA GLY A 553 -5.72 10.02 34.39
C GLY A 553 -4.81 8.87 34.84
N GLU A 554 -4.71 7.82 34.04
CA GLU A 554 -3.80 6.69 34.31
C GLU A 554 -2.35 6.95 33.86
N ASN A 555 -2.07 8.07 33.19
CA ASN A 555 -0.76 8.35 32.63
C ASN A 555 0.14 9.06 33.63
N LYS A 556 1.37 8.56 33.80
CA LYS A 556 2.34 9.11 34.75
C LYS A 556 3.66 9.47 34.08
N LEU A 557 4.21 10.60 34.51
CA LEU A 557 5.56 11.03 34.24
C LEU A 557 6.32 11.08 35.56
N TYR A 558 7.42 10.35 35.64
CA TYR A 558 8.28 10.30 36.81
C TYR A 558 9.53 11.15 36.58
N GLN A 559 10.10 11.70 37.66
CA GLN A 559 11.40 12.34 37.67
C GLN A 559 12.41 11.43 38.37
N TYR A 560 13.58 11.28 37.75
CA TYR A 560 14.70 10.54 38.33
C TYR A 560 15.40 11.40 39.40
N GLY A 561 15.48 10.90 40.64
CA GLY A 561 15.95 11.65 41.81
C GLY A 561 17.20 11.11 42.49
N CYS A 562 17.66 9.90 42.20
CA CYS A 562 18.86 9.35 42.83
C CYS A 562 20.11 10.14 42.44
N GLU A 563 20.98 10.50 43.39
CA GLU A 563 22.29 11.09 43.10
C GLU A 563 23.25 10.03 42.54
N ASN A 564 24.24 10.44 41.75
CA ASN A 564 25.32 9.53 41.40
C ASN A 564 26.18 9.39 42.67
N GLY A 565 26.16 8.21 43.28
CA GLY A 565 27.02 7.88 44.41
C GLY A 565 28.51 7.95 44.09
#